data_AF-X0Y180-F1
#
_entry.id   AF-X0Y180-F1
#
_cell.length_a   1.000
_cell.length_b   1.000
_cell.length_c   1.000
_cell.angle_alpha   90.00
_cell.angle_beta   90.00
_cell.angle_gamma   90.00
#
_symmetry.space_group_name_H-M   'P 1'
#
loop_
_entity.id
_entity.type
_entity.pdbx_description
1 polymer ?
#
loop_
_entity_poly.entity_id
_entity_poly.type
_entity_poly.pdbx_seq_one_letter_code
_entity_poly.pdbx_strand_id
1 'polypeptide(L)'
;MQDSLQTMASLTRISYYTKKIIKWGIIGSIGLLILKFGYTTGKNIWEQFFPPPPPPPTVAFNKLPPLQFPEKESLGALEFQLETPTNTLPSFLNQAKVYLSPYQKPSLLAMERAREQATKLGFIEEPQAISEKIFRWTRKTPLNSELEMDIFSGVFSFSYDWQGEKIILAQQSPPDK
;
A
#
# COMPACT_ATOMS: atom_id res chain seq x y z
N MET A 1 68.88 -47.68 -11.63
CA MET A 1 69.16 -46.40 -12.32
C MET A 1 68.09 -45.38 -11.94
N GLN A 2 68.10 -44.89 -10.70
CA GLN A 2 67.07 -43.92 -10.25
C GLN A 2 67.61 -42.91 -9.23
N ASP A 3 68.93 -42.74 -9.15
CA ASP A 3 69.56 -41.96 -8.06
C ASP A 3 70.46 -40.81 -8.54
N SER A 4 70.55 -40.60 -9.87
CA SER A 4 71.37 -39.53 -10.47
C SER A 4 70.59 -38.27 -10.85
N LEU A 5 69.28 -38.21 -10.57
CA LEU A 5 68.45 -37.03 -10.85
C LEU A 5 68.25 -36.10 -9.63
N GLN A 6 68.69 -36.50 -8.42
CA GLN A 6 68.44 -35.76 -7.19
C GLN A 6 69.59 -34.84 -6.73
N THR A 7 70.83 -35.05 -7.19
CA THR A 7 72.01 -34.38 -6.62
C THR A 7 72.45 -33.09 -7.33
N MET A 8 71.89 -32.78 -8.51
CA MET A 8 72.15 -31.51 -9.24
C MET A 8 71.15 -30.40 -8.91
N ALA A 9 70.17 -30.64 -8.03
CA ALA A 9 69.30 -29.59 -7.51
C ALA A 9 69.95 -28.98 -6.26
N SER A 10 71.00 -28.18 -6.47
CA SER A 10 71.71 -27.46 -5.40
C SER A 10 70.73 -26.76 -4.45
N LEU A 11 70.81 -27.07 -3.15
CA LEU A 11 69.98 -26.50 -2.08
C LEU A 11 69.94 -24.96 -2.12
N THR A 12 71.03 -24.34 -2.58
CA THR A 12 71.14 -22.89 -2.78
C THR A 12 70.30 -22.40 -3.95
N ARG A 13 70.29 -23.14 -5.07
CA ARG A 13 69.49 -22.81 -6.27
C ARG A 13 68.00 -22.97 -5.98
N ILE A 14 67.60 -24.05 -5.31
CA ILE A 14 66.20 -24.25 -4.86
C ILE A 14 65.79 -23.11 -3.93
N SER A 15 66.59 -22.80 -2.92
CA SER A 15 66.28 -21.70 -1.97
C SER A 15 66.14 -20.34 -2.66
N TYR A 16 66.95 -20.06 -3.68
CA TYR A 16 66.86 -18.84 -4.48
C TYR A 16 65.54 -18.77 -5.27
N TYR A 17 65.17 -19.83 -5.99
CA TYR A 17 63.91 -19.86 -6.73
C TYR A 17 62.69 -19.88 -5.81
N THR A 18 62.72 -20.59 -4.69
CA THR A 18 61.63 -20.62 -3.70
C THR A 18 61.33 -19.23 -3.16
N LYS A 19 62.36 -18.45 -2.76
CA LYS A 19 62.15 -17.05 -2.31
C LYS A 19 61.54 -16.17 -3.40
N LYS A 20 61.96 -16.38 -4.67
CA LYS A 20 61.41 -15.66 -5.82
C LYS A 20 59.94 -16.03 -6.06
N ILE A 21 59.60 -17.31 -6.02
CA ILE A 21 58.23 -17.83 -6.17
C ILE A 21 57.34 -17.31 -5.06
N ILE A 22 57.78 -17.33 -3.80
CA ILE A 22 57.01 -16.80 -2.67
C ILE A 22 56.73 -15.31 -2.85
N LYS A 23 57.74 -14.51 -3.25
CA LYS A 23 57.55 -13.07 -3.47
C LYS A 23 56.52 -12.79 -4.57
N TRP A 24 56.62 -13.47 -5.70
CA TRP A 24 55.67 -13.32 -6.79
C TRP A 24 54.30 -13.91 -6.48
N GLY A 25 54.24 -14.98 -5.69
CA GLY A 25 53.00 -15.59 -5.20
C GLY A 25 52.23 -14.67 -4.26
N ILE A 26 52.92 -13.98 -3.35
CA ILE A 26 52.31 -12.97 -2.48
C ILE A 26 51.78 -11.79 -3.30
N ILE A 27 52.57 -11.28 -4.24
CA ILE A 27 52.15 -10.18 -5.13
C ILE A 27 50.93 -10.59 -5.98
N GLY A 28 50.94 -11.81 -6.53
CA GLY A 28 49.82 -12.35 -7.30
C GLY A 28 48.57 -12.53 -6.43
N SER A 29 48.72 -13.03 -5.20
CA SER A 29 47.63 -13.19 -4.23
C SER A 29 47.00 -11.85 -3.88
N ILE A 30 47.81 -10.83 -3.58
CA ILE A 30 47.33 -9.46 -3.30
C ILE A 30 46.63 -8.88 -4.52
N GLY A 31 47.19 -9.06 -5.72
CA GLY A 31 46.57 -8.63 -6.97
C GLY A 31 45.19 -9.26 -7.21
N LEU A 32 45.04 -10.56 -6.95
CA LEU A 32 43.77 -11.27 -7.05
C LEU A 32 42.74 -10.76 -6.02
N LEU A 33 43.17 -10.42 -4.80
CA LEU A 33 42.28 -9.85 -3.79
C LEU A 33 41.76 -8.47 -4.21
N ILE A 34 42.64 -7.60 -4.72
CA ILE A 34 42.26 -6.28 -5.22
C ILE A 34 41.31 -6.41 -6.41
N LEU A 35 41.61 -7.31 -7.36
CA LEU A 35 40.77 -7.55 -8.53
C LEU A 35 39.38 -8.07 -8.14
N LYS A 36 39.32 -9.05 -7.23
CA LYS A 36 38.06 -9.60 -6.70
C LYS A 36 37.24 -8.49 -6.04
N PHE A 37 37.87 -7.69 -5.19
CA PHE A 37 37.19 -6.61 -4.48
C PHE A 37 36.68 -5.51 -5.43
N GLY A 38 37.50 -5.12 -6.42
CA GLY A 38 37.11 -4.16 -7.45
C GLY A 38 35.94 -4.66 -8.30
N TYR A 39 35.97 -5.95 -8.70
CA TYR A 39 34.88 -6.56 -9.45
C TYR A 39 33.57 -6.61 -8.66
N THR A 40 33.60 -7.05 -7.40
CA THR A 40 32.38 -7.12 -6.58
C THR A 40 31.80 -5.74 -6.30
N THR A 41 32.65 -4.76 -5.95
CA THR A 41 32.20 -3.40 -5.65
C THR A 41 31.69 -2.69 -6.91
N GLY A 42 32.41 -2.82 -8.02
CA GLY A 42 32.00 -2.25 -9.31
C GLY A 42 30.67 -2.83 -9.80
N LYS A 43 30.49 -4.16 -9.69
CA LYS A 43 29.22 -4.82 -10.01
C LYS A 43 28.08 -4.30 -9.14
N ASN A 44 28.26 -4.19 -7.82
CA ASN A 44 27.22 -3.72 -6.90
C ASN A 44 26.81 -2.27 -7.19
N ILE A 45 27.79 -1.39 -7.44
CA ILE A 45 27.54 0.00 -7.83
C ILE A 45 26.77 0.05 -9.15
N TRP A 46 27.20 -0.74 -10.14
CA TRP A 46 26.52 -0.82 -11.44
C TRP A 46 25.08 -1.30 -11.29
N GLU A 47 24.81 -2.34 -10.51
CA GLU A 47 23.46 -2.86 -10.25
C GLU A 47 22.60 -1.88 -9.43
N GLN A 48 23.20 -0.98 -8.64
CA GLN A 48 22.47 0.06 -7.91
C GLN A 48 22.02 1.21 -8.83
N PHE A 49 22.86 1.62 -9.78
CA PHE A 49 22.54 2.69 -10.74
C PHE A 49 21.75 2.20 -11.96
N PHE A 50 21.99 0.96 -12.38
CA PHE A 50 21.32 0.27 -13.48
C PHE A 50 20.74 -1.05 -12.98
N PRO A 51 19.68 -1.00 -12.15
CA PRO A 51 19.04 -2.22 -11.68
C PRO A 51 18.65 -3.07 -12.89
N PRO A 52 18.94 -4.39 -12.88
CA PRO A 52 18.47 -5.26 -13.93
C PRO A 52 16.94 -5.10 -14.00
N PRO A 53 16.38 -5.05 -15.22
CA PRO A 53 14.94 -4.89 -15.37
C PRO A 53 14.25 -5.96 -14.52
N PRO A 54 13.22 -5.60 -13.75
CA PRO A 54 12.51 -6.56 -12.91
C PRO A 54 12.14 -7.77 -13.76
N PRO A 55 12.24 -9.00 -13.22
CA PRO A 55 11.82 -10.17 -13.95
C PRO A 55 10.41 -9.92 -14.48
N PRO A 56 10.15 -10.22 -15.77
CA PRO A 56 8.85 -9.94 -16.35
C PRO A 56 7.78 -10.55 -15.44
N PRO A 57 6.68 -9.83 -15.18
CA PRO A 57 5.66 -10.31 -14.26
C PRO A 57 5.25 -11.72 -14.66
N THR A 58 5.28 -12.65 -13.70
CA THR A 58 4.81 -14.01 -13.90
C THR A 58 3.33 -13.95 -14.26
N VAL A 59 3.05 -14.02 -15.56
CA VAL A 59 1.70 -14.20 -16.08
C VAL A 59 1.30 -15.64 -15.77
N ALA A 60 0.82 -15.87 -14.54
CA ALA A 60 0.26 -17.16 -14.11
C ALA A 60 -0.91 -17.59 -15.01
N PHE A 61 -1.54 -16.61 -15.67
CA PHE A 61 -2.53 -16.81 -16.71
C PHE A 61 -1.89 -16.37 -18.03
N ASN A 62 -1.88 -17.26 -19.03
CA ASN A 62 -1.52 -16.93 -20.41
C ASN A 62 -2.23 -15.62 -20.84
N LYS A 63 -1.62 -14.87 -21.76
CA LYS A 63 -2.21 -13.62 -22.29
C LYS A 63 -3.68 -13.87 -22.62
N LEU A 64 -4.57 -13.07 -22.02
CA LEU A 64 -5.99 -13.10 -22.35
C LEU A 64 -6.13 -12.96 -23.87
N PRO A 65 -6.93 -13.83 -24.52
CA PRO A 65 -7.18 -13.69 -25.94
C PRO A 65 -7.72 -12.28 -26.22
N PRO A 66 -7.29 -11.64 -27.31
CA PRO A 66 -7.76 -10.30 -27.63
C PRO A 66 -9.29 -10.33 -27.76
N LEU A 67 -9.95 -9.46 -26.99
CA LEU A 67 -11.39 -9.27 -27.07
C LEU A 67 -11.73 -8.75 -28.46
N GLN A 68 -12.42 -9.55 -29.26
CA GLN A 68 -13.03 -9.09 -30.50
C GLN A 68 -14.32 -8.37 -30.13
N PHE A 69 -14.25 -7.03 -30.06
CA PHE A 69 -15.46 -6.24 -29.94
C PHE A 69 -16.19 -6.27 -31.29
N PRO A 70 -17.51 -6.51 -31.31
CA PRO A 70 -18.28 -6.40 -32.54
C PRO A 70 -18.12 -4.99 -33.11
N GLU A 71 -18.06 -4.89 -34.42
CA GLU A 71 -18.06 -3.62 -35.14
C GLU A 71 -19.36 -2.90 -34.77
N LYS A 72 -19.24 -1.87 -33.92
CA LYS A 72 -20.38 -1.10 -33.49
C LYS A 72 -20.89 -0.36 -34.73
N GLU A 73 -22.15 -0.58 -35.08
CA GLU A 73 -22.86 0.35 -35.96
C GLU A 73 -22.61 1.75 -35.43
N SER A 74 -22.21 2.68 -36.31
CA SER A 74 -21.98 4.05 -35.88
C SER A 74 -23.29 4.57 -35.32
N LEU A 75 -23.43 4.56 -34.00
CA LEU A 75 -24.43 5.37 -33.32
C LEU A 75 -24.19 6.76 -33.89
N GLY A 76 -25.21 7.34 -34.53
CA GLY A 76 -25.10 8.62 -35.25
C GLY A 76 -24.60 9.74 -34.34
N ALA A 77 -24.70 10.99 -34.78
CA ALA A 77 -24.27 12.12 -33.95
C ALA A 77 -25.00 12.13 -32.59
N LEU A 78 -24.34 11.60 -31.55
CA LEU A 78 -24.78 11.62 -30.16
C LEU A 78 -24.28 12.93 -29.56
N GLU A 79 -25.22 13.80 -29.20
CA GLU A 79 -24.90 15.00 -28.43
C GLU A 79 -24.95 14.64 -26.93
N PHE A 80 -23.81 14.83 -26.26
CA PHE A 80 -23.72 14.69 -24.81
C PHE A 80 -23.66 16.07 -24.18
N GLN A 81 -24.63 16.38 -23.32
CA GLN A 81 -24.68 17.62 -22.55
C GLN A 81 -24.33 17.35 -21.09
N LEU A 82 -23.50 18.22 -20.51
CA LEU A 82 -23.09 18.14 -19.11
C LEU A 82 -24.06 18.94 -18.25
N GLU A 83 -24.93 18.26 -17.51
CA GLU A 83 -25.91 18.89 -16.61
C GLU A 83 -25.30 19.24 -15.24
N THR A 84 -24.26 20.09 -15.23
CA THR A 84 -23.77 20.70 -13.98
C THR A 84 -24.25 22.14 -13.87
N PRO A 85 -24.42 22.73 -12.68
CA PRO A 85 -24.88 24.12 -12.53
C PRO A 85 -24.04 25.15 -13.31
N THR A 86 -22.79 24.81 -13.62
CA THR A 86 -21.86 25.64 -14.39
C THR A 86 -21.59 25.10 -15.80
N ASN A 87 -22.19 23.98 -16.21
CA ASN A 87 -21.92 23.25 -17.45
C ASN A 87 -20.42 22.93 -17.69
N THR A 88 -19.64 22.86 -16.62
CA THR A 88 -18.20 22.58 -16.65
C THR A 88 -17.84 21.48 -15.66
N LEU A 89 -16.80 20.70 -16.00
CA LEU A 89 -16.16 19.82 -15.03
C LEU A 89 -15.23 20.64 -14.12
N PRO A 90 -15.15 20.31 -12.82
CA PRO A 90 -14.18 20.96 -11.95
C PRO A 90 -12.74 20.58 -12.36
N SER A 91 -11.80 21.50 -12.17
CA SER A 91 -10.39 21.24 -12.45
C SER A 91 -9.81 20.31 -11.38
N PHE A 92 -9.51 19.07 -11.74
CA PHE A 92 -8.85 18.12 -10.86
C PHE A 92 -7.33 18.26 -10.95
N LEU A 93 -6.63 18.06 -9.83
CA LEU A 93 -5.19 17.92 -9.82
C LEU A 93 -4.82 16.50 -10.31
N ASN A 94 -3.66 16.37 -10.95
CA ASN A 94 -3.15 15.06 -11.40
C ASN A 94 -2.73 14.14 -10.25
N GLN A 95 -2.77 14.62 -9.00
CA GLN A 95 -2.28 13.93 -7.82
C GLN A 95 -3.21 14.19 -6.63
N ALA A 96 -3.49 13.16 -5.85
CA ALA A 96 -4.23 13.26 -4.61
C ALA A 96 -3.25 13.33 -3.42
N LYS A 97 -3.60 14.13 -2.40
CA LYS A 97 -2.84 14.16 -1.14
C LYS A 97 -3.17 12.91 -0.34
N VAL A 98 -2.16 12.12 -0.01
CA VAL A 98 -2.29 10.95 0.86
C VAL A 98 -1.95 11.38 2.29
N TYR A 99 -2.86 11.14 3.22
CA TYR A 99 -2.67 11.43 4.64
C TYR A 99 -2.57 10.13 5.43
N LEU A 100 -1.71 10.11 6.44
CA LEU A 100 -1.60 8.98 7.36
C LEU A 100 -2.85 8.93 8.25
N SER A 101 -3.54 7.79 8.25
CA SER A 101 -4.68 7.52 9.13
C SER A 101 -4.34 6.35 10.07
N PRO A 102 -3.74 6.60 11.24
CA PRO A 102 -3.38 5.53 12.17
C PRO A 102 -4.62 4.88 12.79
N TYR A 103 -4.55 3.56 13.00
CA TYR A 103 -5.61 2.82 13.68
C TYR A 103 -5.62 3.15 15.18
N GLN A 104 -6.81 3.43 15.73
CA GLN A 104 -7.00 3.71 17.15
C GLN A 104 -6.92 2.41 17.95
N LYS A 105 -6.10 2.38 19.02
CA LYS A 105 -5.98 1.20 19.88
C LYS A 105 -7.15 1.13 20.87
N PRO A 106 -7.55 -0.09 21.29
CA PRO A 106 -8.51 -0.25 22.39
C PRO A 106 -8.06 0.48 23.66
N SER A 107 -9.01 1.16 24.31
CA SER A 107 -8.78 1.94 25.53
C SER A 107 -9.87 1.63 26.54
N LEU A 108 -9.53 1.59 27.83
CA LEU A 108 -10.52 1.41 28.91
C LEU A 108 -11.60 2.50 28.91
N LEU A 109 -11.26 3.70 28.43
CA LEU A 109 -12.17 4.84 28.32
C LEU A 109 -12.89 4.91 26.96
N ALA A 110 -12.74 3.89 26.09
CA ALA A 110 -13.40 3.86 24.78
C ALA A 110 -14.93 3.96 24.91
N MET A 111 -15.50 3.23 25.88
CA MET A 111 -16.94 3.25 26.16
C MET A 111 -17.41 4.64 26.57
N GLU A 112 -16.72 5.28 27.51
CA GLU A 112 -17.11 6.60 28.01
C GLU A 112 -17.04 7.67 26.91
N ARG A 113 -15.98 7.64 26.08
CA ARG A 113 -15.87 8.54 24.93
C ARG A 113 -16.97 8.32 23.90
N ALA A 114 -17.33 7.07 23.62
CA ALA A 114 -18.42 6.76 22.71
C ALA A 114 -19.77 7.24 23.25
N ARG A 115 -20.02 7.08 24.56
CA ARG A 115 -21.19 7.63 25.26
C ARG A 115 -21.24 9.16 25.20
N GLU A 116 -20.12 9.84 25.44
CA GLU A 116 -20.03 11.30 25.31
C GLU A 116 -20.34 11.76 23.89
N GLN A 117 -19.84 11.05 22.87
CA GLN A 117 -20.12 11.35 21.46
C GLN A 117 -21.59 11.11 21.10
N ALA A 118 -22.17 9.99 21.52
CA ALA A 118 -23.58 9.68 21.31
C ALA A 118 -24.49 10.72 21.99
N THR A 119 -24.15 11.12 23.22
CA THR A 119 -24.86 12.18 23.95
C THR A 119 -24.82 13.51 23.20
N LYS A 120 -23.67 13.88 22.62
CA LYS A 120 -23.54 15.09 21.77
C LYS A 120 -24.42 15.04 20.52
N LEU A 121 -24.72 13.86 20.01
CA LEU A 121 -25.65 13.62 18.88
C LEU A 121 -27.12 13.50 19.34
N GLY A 122 -27.39 13.68 20.64
CA GLY A 122 -28.72 13.61 21.23
C GLY A 122 -29.22 12.18 21.47
N PHE A 123 -28.32 11.20 21.55
CA PHE A 123 -28.61 9.84 22.01
C PHE A 123 -28.26 9.73 23.49
N ILE A 124 -29.28 9.86 24.35
CA ILE A 124 -29.12 9.91 25.82
C ILE A 124 -29.38 8.53 26.46
N GLU A 125 -30.07 7.64 25.75
CA GLU A 125 -30.36 6.27 26.22
C GLU A 125 -29.08 5.44 26.32
N GLU A 126 -29.06 4.45 27.21
CA GLU A 126 -27.93 3.52 27.33
C GLU A 126 -27.80 2.66 26.06
N PRO A 127 -26.56 2.41 25.58
CA PRO A 127 -26.35 1.62 24.38
C PRO A 127 -26.60 0.13 24.59
N GLN A 128 -27.04 -0.51 23.51
CA GLN A 128 -27.03 -1.96 23.37
C GLN A 128 -25.69 -2.42 22.79
N ALA A 129 -25.02 -3.35 23.49
CA ALA A 129 -23.83 -4.01 22.96
C ALA A 129 -24.21 -4.98 21.83
N ILE A 130 -23.83 -4.67 20.60
CA ILE A 130 -23.98 -5.58 19.45
C ILE A 130 -22.77 -6.52 19.36
N SER A 131 -21.59 -6.02 19.72
CA SER A 131 -20.36 -6.80 19.85
C SER A 131 -19.40 -6.12 20.86
N GLU A 132 -18.22 -6.70 21.09
CA GLU A 132 -17.21 -6.11 21.98
C GLU A 132 -16.74 -4.71 21.55
N LYS A 133 -16.87 -4.39 20.26
CA LYS A 133 -16.44 -3.10 19.69
C LYS A 133 -17.60 -2.23 19.20
N ILE A 134 -18.72 -2.83 18.78
CA ILE A 134 -19.86 -2.11 18.19
C ILE A 134 -20.98 -1.99 19.21
N PHE A 135 -21.37 -0.75 19.46
CA PHE A 135 -22.48 -0.39 20.34
C PHE A 135 -23.54 0.36 19.53
N ARG A 136 -24.81 0.11 19.85
CA ARG A 136 -25.96 0.73 19.21
C ARG A 136 -26.73 1.57 20.21
N TRP A 137 -26.97 2.83 19.86
CA TRP A 137 -27.88 3.71 20.57
C TRP A 137 -29.16 3.87 19.75
N THR A 138 -30.30 3.84 20.42
CA THR A 138 -31.60 4.07 19.82
C THR A 138 -32.20 5.36 20.36
N ARG A 139 -32.98 6.04 19.54
CA ARG A 139 -33.77 7.20 19.94
C ARG A 139 -35.11 7.17 19.23
N LYS A 140 -36.19 7.41 19.97
CA LYS A 140 -37.55 7.43 19.41
C LYS A 140 -38.06 8.84 19.10
N THR A 141 -37.51 9.88 19.74
CA THR A 141 -37.97 11.26 19.61
C THR A 141 -36.79 12.16 19.25
N PRO A 142 -36.86 13.04 18.23
CA PRO A 142 -38.03 13.39 17.43
C PRO A 142 -38.37 12.40 16.31
N LEU A 143 -37.41 11.55 15.90
CA LEU A 143 -37.54 10.55 14.84
C LEU A 143 -36.92 9.24 15.33
N ASN A 144 -37.51 8.10 14.96
CA ASN A 144 -36.91 6.79 15.16
C ASN A 144 -35.55 6.72 14.45
N SER A 145 -34.48 6.75 15.23
CA SER A 145 -33.10 6.81 14.77
C SER A 145 -32.25 5.80 15.52
N GLU A 146 -31.29 5.22 14.81
CA GLU A 146 -30.28 4.31 15.32
C GLU A 146 -28.89 4.84 15.01
N LEU A 147 -28.02 4.80 16.00
CA LEU A 147 -26.61 5.14 15.89
C LEU A 147 -25.80 3.91 16.25
N GLU A 148 -25.04 3.37 15.30
CA GLU A 148 -24.07 2.31 15.56
C GLU A 148 -22.67 2.89 15.53
N MET A 149 -21.86 2.59 16.54
CA MET A 149 -20.50 3.12 16.62
C MET A 149 -19.52 2.04 17.05
N ASP A 150 -18.36 2.01 16.38
CA ASP A 150 -17.18 1.29 16.83
C ASP A 150 -16.47 2.14 17.91
N ILE A 151 -16.49 1.68 19.16
CA ILE A 151 -16.00 2.46 20.31
C ILE A 151 -14.49 2.70 20.29
N PHE A 152 -13.73 1.93 19.52
CA PHE A 152 -12.27 2.09 19.43
C PHE A 152 -11.91 3.13 18.38
N SER A 153 -12.51 3.04 17.21
CA SER A 153 -12.21 3.95 16.08
C SER A 153 -13.04 5.24 16.09
N GLY A 154 -14.20 5.25 16.73
CA GLY A 154 -15.18 6.34 16.66
C GLY A 154 -15.91 6.42 15.31
N VAL A 155 -15.72 5.44 14.42
CA VAL A 155 -16.49 5.34 13.18
C VAL A 155 -17.92 4.97 13.53
N PHE A 156 -18.87 5.71 12.99
CA PHE A 156 -20.29 5.49 13.26
C PHE A 156 -21.13 5.48 11.98
N SER A 157 -22.24 4.76 12.05
CA SER A 157 -23.33 4.73 11.10
C SER A 157 -24.57 5.30 11.77
N PHE A 158 -25.23 6.24 11.10
CA PHE A 158 -26.48 6.83 11.56
C PHE A 158 -27.59 6.50 10.57
N SER A 159 -28.64 5.86 11.07
CA SER A 159 -29.82 5.45 10.30
C SER A 159 -31.06 6.05 10.95
N TYR A 160 -32.01 6.52 10.14
CA TYR A 160 -33.29 7.00 10.65
C TYR A 160 -34.42 6.60 9.69
N ASP A 161 -35.58 6.31 10.24
CA ASP A 161 -36.78 5.98 9.46
C ASP A 161 -37.52 7.27 9.11
N TRP A 162 -37.38 7.71 7.86
CA TRP A 162 -38.08 8.88 7.33
C TRP A 162 -39.49 8.56 6.81
N GLN A 163 -39.81 7.29 6.56
CA GLN A 163 -41.11 6.89 6.02
C GLN A 163 -42.16 6.73 7.11
N GLY A 164 -41.73 6.40 8.34
CA GLY A 164 -42.59 6.23 9.50
C GLY A 164 -43.25 7.52 10.01
N GLU A 165 -42.75 8.71 9.64
CA GLU A 165 -43.25 9.98 10.18
C GLU A 165 -43.88 10.92 9.14
N LYS A 166 -45.16 11.26 9.38
CA LYS A 166 -45.94 12.25 8.61
C LYS A 166 -45.46 13.70 8.76
N ILE A 167 -44.45 13.96 9.60
CA ILE A 167 -44.01 15.31 9.98
C ILE A 167 -43.32 16.03 8.81
N ILE A 168 -42.52 15.31 7.99
CA ILE A 168 -41.84 15.90 6.83
C ILE A 168 -42.84 16.29 5.72
N LEU A 169 -43.96 15.57 5.62
CA LEU A 169 -45.03 15.88 4.66
C LEU A 169 -45.87 17.09 5.09
N ALA A 170 -46.00 17.37 6.39
CA ALA A 170 -46.86 18.44 6.90
C ALA A 170 -46.29 19.85 6.67
N GLN A 171 -44.96 20.00 6.54
CA GLN A 171 -44.32 21.31 6.30
C GLN A 171 -44.24 21.71 4.83
N GLN A 172 -44.72 20.88 3.89
CA GLN A 172 -44.80 21.20 2.46
C GLN A 172 -46.18 21.75 2.06
N SER A 173 -46.84 22.56 2.91
CA SER A 173 -47.91 23.41 2.39
C SER A 173 -47.26 24.53 1.57
N PRO A 174 -47.54 24.66 0.27
CA PRO A 174 -47.05 25.78 -0.52
C PRO A 174 -47.53 27.09 0.12
N PRO A 175 -46.73 28.17 0.10
CA PRO A 175 -47.22 29.47 0.52
C PRO A 175 -48.48 29.82 -0.28
N ASP A 176 -49.52 30.23 0.44
CA ASP A 176 -50.80 30.63 -0.12
C ASP A 176 -50.61 31.82 -1.10
N LYS A 177 -51.47 31.87 -2.12
CA LYS A 177 -51.33 32.71 -3.33
C LYS A 177 -51.17 34.20 -3.09
#